data_AF-D0R688-F1
#
_entry.id   AF-D0R688-F1
#
_cell.length_a   1.000
_cell.length_b   1.000
_cell.length_c   1.000
_cell.angle_alpha   90.00
_cell.angle_beta   90.00
_cell.angle_gamma   90.00
#
_symmetry.space_group_name_H-M   'P 1'
#
loop_
_entity.id
_entity.type
_entity.pdbx_description
1 polymer ?
#
loop_
_entity_poly.entity_id
_entity_poly.type
_entity_poly.pdbx_seq_one_letter_code
_entity_poly.pdbx_strand_id
1 'polypeptide(L)'
;MIAIVSILALATSGIFSVTPDNVTWAMTHINFLTWLIELILFILLVWIKLGLLGYAVRRLHDINYSGWWMWLVFIPFGWIIVFIFLLLPTVEEPVRWGSYLFTD
;
A
#
# COMPACT_ATOMS: atom_id res chain seq x y z
N MET A 1 8.55 -3.44 -7.69
CA MET A 1 8.44 -4.85 -8.13
C MET A 1 7.22 -5.05 -9.03
N ILE A 2 5.98 -4.85 -8.55
CA ILE A 2 4.77 -5.02 -9.39
C ILE A 2 4.72 -4.06 -10.58
N ALA A 3 5.02 -2.76 -10.41
CA ALA A 3 5.08 -1.84 -11.55
C ALA A 3 6.09 -2.26 -12.64
N ILE A 4 7.19 -2.93 -12.28
CA ILE A 4 8.18 -3.44 -13.24
C ILE A 4 7.63 -4.67 -13.97
N VAL A 5 6.94 -5.56 -13.25
CA VAL A 5 6.23 -6.71 -13.82
C VAL A 5 5.13 -6.25 -14.78
N SER A 6 4.36 -5.22 -14.42
CA SER A 6 3.31 -4.64 -15.27
C SER A 6 3.83 -3.99 -16.56
N ILE A 7 5.00 -3.33 -16.51
CA ILE A 7 5.65 -2.77 -17.72
C ILE A 7 6.15 -3.89 -18.63
N LEU A 8 6.69 -4.97 -18.05
CA LEU A 8 7.15 -6.13 -18.81
C LEU A 8 5.99 -6.89 -19.45
N ALA A 9 4.87 -7.08 -18.73
CA ALA A 9 3.65 -7.72 -19.24
C ALA A 9 2.97 -6.89 -20.35
N LEU A 10 3.01 -5.55 -20.24
CA LEU A 10 2.56 -4.66 -21.31
C LEU A 10 3.49 -4.74 -22.54
N ALA A 11 4.81 -4.79 -22.33
CA ALA A 11 5.78 -4.90 -23.42
C ALA A 11 5.68 -6.24 -24.17
N THR A 12 5.38 -7.35 -23.49
CA THR A 12 5.15 -8.65 -24.14
C THR A 12 3.83 -8.72 -24.90
N SER A 13 2.83 -7.91 -24.50
CA SER A 13 1.54 -7.83 -25.21
C SER A 13 1.62 -7.09 -26.56
N GLY A 14 2.57 -6.15 -26.73
CA GLY A 14 2.72 -5.34 -27.95
C GLY A 14 3.58 -5.95 -29.07
N ILE A 15 4.37 -7.01 -28.79
CA ILE A 15 5.33 -7.59 -29.76
C ILE A 15 4.70 -8.70 -30.62
N PHE A 16 3.50 -9.22 -30.30
CA PHE A 16 3.09 -10.55 -30.78
C PHE A 16 1.76 -10.65 -31.56
N SER A 17 1.29 -9.56 -32.20
CA SER A 17 0.00 -9.60 -32.94
C SER A 17 0.12 -9.79 -34.46
N VAL A 18 1.15 -10.45 -35.00
CA VAL A 18 1.41 -10.43 -36.46
C VAL A 18 1.32 -11.79 -37.19
N THR A 19 1.00 -12.92 -36.55
CA THR A 19 0.82 -14.20 -37.30
C THR A 19 -0.26 -15.11 -36.71
N PRO A 20 -1.18 -15.69 -37.49
CA PRO A 20 -2.14 -16.68 -37.01
C PRO A 20 -1.50 -18.08 -37.04
N ASP A 21 -1.00 -18.53 -35.89
CA ASP A 21 -0.40 -19.84 -35.70
C ASP A 21 -0.70 -20.42 -34.30
N ASN A 22 -0.40 -21.69 -34.08
CA ASN A 22 -0.71 -22.33 -32.80
C ASN A 22 0.06 -21.70 -31.61
N VAL A 23 1.19 -21.04 -31.88
CA VAL A 23 1.99 -20.38 -30.85
C VAL A 23 1.31 -19.09 -30.38
N THR A 24 0.76 -18.28 -31.30
CA THR A 24 0.01 -17.06 -30.94
C THR A 24 -1.25 -17.34 -30.13
N TRP A 25 -1.99 -18.41 -30.45
CA TRP A 25 -3.15 -18.83 -29.63
C TRP A 25 -2.72 -19.10 -28.18
N ALA A 26 -1.67 -19.90 -27.96
CA ALA A 26 -1.18 -20.24 -26.63
C ALA A 26 -0.65 -19.01 -25.87
N MET A 27 0.09 -18.13 -26.54
CA MET A 27 0.64 -16.92 -25.92
C MET A 27 -0.45 -15.90 -25.52
N THR A 28 -1.53 -15.80 -26.30
CA THR A 28 -2.67 -14.93 -25.96
C THR A 28 -3.38 -15.40 -24.67
N HIS A 29 -3.53 -16.71 -24.49
CA HIS A 29 -4.14 -17.29 -23.28
C HIS A 29 -3.23 -17.14 -22.06
N ILE A 30 -1.91 -17.30 -22.22
CA ILE A 30 -0.93 -17.07 -21.15
C ILE A 30 -0.98 -15.60 -20.71
N ASN A 31 -1.01 -14.64 -21.65
CA ASN A 31 -1.13 -13.23 -21.34
C ASN A 31 -2.41 -12.94 -20.54
N PHE A 32 -3.57 -13.45 -20.99
CA PHE A 32 -4.83 -13.26 -20.27
C PHE A 32 -4.76 -13.74 -18.80
N LEU A 33 -4.18 -14.92 -18.56
CA LEU A 33 -4.00 -15.46 -17.20
C LEU A 33 -3.07 -14.57 -16.36
N THR A 34 -1.98 -14.05 -16.94
CA THR A 34 -1.08 -13.14 -16.22
C THR A 34 -1.78 -11.85 -15.81
N TRP A 35 -2.60 -11.24 -16.69
CA TRP A 35 -3.40 -10.05 -16.36
C TRP A 35 -4.40 -10.30 -15.23
N LEU A 36 -5.03 -11.48 -15.20
CA LEU A 36 -5.97 -11.87 -14.14
C LEU A 36 -5.26 -11.97 -12.79
N ILE A 37 -4.10 -12.65 -12.74
CA ILE A 37 -3.30 -12.78 -11.51
C ILE A 37 -2.85 -11.40 -11.01
N GLU A 38 -2.38 -10.53 -11.91
CA GLU A 38 -1.97 -9.17 -11.56
C GLU A 38 -3.12 -8.34 -10.98
N LEU A 39 -4.33 -8.45 -11.55
CA LEU A 39 -5.51 -7.78 -11.03
C LEU A 39 -5.82 -8.21 -9.58
N ILE A 40 -5.78 -9.52 -9.30
CA ILE A 40 -6.00 -10.05 -7.96
C ILE A 40 -4.94 -9.52 -6.98
N LEU A 41 -3.67 -9.56 -7.36
CA LEU A 41 -2.58 -9.05 -6.54
C LEU A 41 -2.69 -7.54 -6.27
N PHE A 42 -3.12 -6.77 -7.27
CA PHE A 42 -3.36 -5.34 -7.13
C PHE A 42 -4.45 -5.06 -6.08
N ILE A 43 -5.58 -5.76 -6.16
CA ILE A 43 -6.67 -5.63 -5.19
C ILE A 43 -6.19 -5.98 -3.77
N LEU A 44 -5.47 -7.09 -3.61
CA LEU A 44 -4.92 -7.50 -2.31
C LEU A 44 -3.96 -6.44 -1.73
N LEU A 45 -3.12 -5.84 -2.57
CA LEU A 45 -2.20 -4.79 -2.13
C LEU A 45 -2.90 -3.51 -1.73
N VAL A 46 -3.92 -3.08 -2.49
CA VAL A 46 -4.74 -1.93 -2.11
C VAL A 46 -5.40 -2.19 -0.76
N TRP A 47 -5.98 -3.37 -0.57
CA TRP A 47 -6.60 -3.76 0.69
C TRP A 47 -5.64 -3.70 1.88
N ILE A 48 -4.44 -4.29 1.75
CA ILE A 48 -3.41 -4.25 2.79
C ILE A 48 -2.94 -2.81 3.08
N LYS A 49 -2.72 -2.00 2.03
CA LYS A 49 -2.27 -0.60 2.17
C LYS A 49 -3.31 0.27 2.86
N LEU A 50 -4.59 0.10 2.57
CA LEU A 50 -5.67 0.80 3.24
C LEU A 50 -5.76 0.43 4.73
N GLY A 51 -5.59 -0.85 5.06
CA GLY A 51 -5.48 -1.31 6.43
C GLY A 51 -4.33 -0.62 7.17
N LEU A 52 -3.13 -0.65 6.59
CA LEU A 52 -1.93 -0.03 7.18
C LEU A 52 -2.10 1.49 7.37
N LEU A 53 -2.75 2.17 6.42
CA LEU A 53 -3.05 3.59 6.53
C LEU A 53 -3.97 3.89 7.72
N GLY A 54 -5.02 3.07 7.92
CA GLY A 54 -5.92 3.19 9.06
C GLY A 54 -5.22 3.02 10.40
N TYR A 55 -4.35 2.01 10.52
CA TYR A 55 -3.53 1.81 11.73
C TYR A 55 -2.59 2.98 12.00
N ALA A 56 -1.92 3.50 10.97
CA ALA A 56 -1.01 4.63 11.12
C ALA A 56 -1.75 5.90 11.57
N VAL A 57 -2.89 6.24 10.95
CA VAL A 57 -3.70 7.41 11.35
C VAL A 57 -4.20 7.27 12.79
N ARG A 58 -4.60 6.07 13.22
CA ARG A 58 -4.99 5.83 14.62
C ARG A 58 -3.80 6.05 15.56
N ARG A 59 -2.61 5.53 15.23
CA ARG A 59 -1.41 5.76 16.04
C ARG A 59 -1.04 7.22 16.15
N LEU A 60 -1.13 7.97 15.05
CA LEU A 60 -0.94 9.42 15.07
C LEU A 60 -1.94 10.13 15.97
N HIS A 61 -3.20 9.70 15.95
CA HIS A 61 -4.21 10.24 16.86
C HIS A 61 -3.92 9.88 18.32
N ASP A 62 -3.40 8.68 18.61
CA ASP A 62 -3.00 8.27 19.96
C ASP A 62 -1.83 9.10 20.52
N ILE A 63 -0.99 9.69 19.66
CA ILE A 63 0.08 10.63 20.06
C ILE A 63 -0.31 12.11 19.91
N ASN A 64 -1.61 12.39 19.72
CA ASN A 64 -2.19 13.73 19.57
C ASN A 64 -1.70 14.52 18.35
N TYR A 65 -1.33 13.82 17.27
CA TYR A 65 -1.02 14.42 15.98
C TYR A 65 -2.16 14.18 14.99
N SER A 66 -2.39 15.15 14.10
CA SER A 66 -3.41 15.01 13.05
C SER A 66 -3.01 13.96 12.00
N GLY A 67 -3.99 13.28 11.39
CA GLY A 67 -3.73 12.32 10.31
C GLY A 67 -3.05 12.91 9.06
N TRP A 68 -3.01 14.25 8.95
CA TRP A 68 -2.35 14.96 7.84
C TRP A 68 -0.84 14.75 7.79
N TRP A 69 -0.20 14.37 8.89
CA TRP A 69 1.23 14.06 8.90
C TRP A 69 1.58 12.83 8.04
N MET A 70 0.60 11.97 7.70
CA MET A 70 0.81 10.86 6.77
C MET A 70 1.18 11.30 5.34
N TRP A 71 0.83 12.52 4.94
CA TRP A 71 1.17 13.04 3.60
C TRP A 71 2.69 13.17 3.39
N LEU A 72 3.49 13.20 4.45
CA LEU A 72 4.94 13.19 4.37
C LEU A 72 5.50 11.92 3.69
N VAL A 73 4.76 10.81 3.64
CA VAL A 73 5.17 9.61 2.90
C VAL A 73 5.38 9.88 1.40
N PHE A 74 4.71 10.88 0.82
CA PHE A 74 4.91 11.26 -0.58
C PHE A 74 6.17 12.09 -0.82
N ILE A 75 6.76 12.65 0.23
CA ILE A 75 8.00 13.42 0.16
C ILE A 75 9.18 12.45 0.30
N PRO A 76 10.24 12.57 -0.53
CA PRO A 76 11.45 11.77 -0.34
C PRO A 76 11.97 11.95 1.09
N PHE A 77 12.27 10.83 1.78
CA PHE A 77 12.65 10.76 3.19
C PHE A 77 11.57 11.14 4.23
N GLY A 78 10.40 11.65 3.85
CA GLY A 78 9.35 11.98 4.82
C GLY A 78 8.75 10.77 5.53
N TRP A 79 8.93 9.57 4.97
CA TRP A 79 8.61 8.30 5.64
C TRP A 79 9.40 8.09 6.94
N ILE A 80 10.59 8.67 7.09
CA ILE A 80 11.40 8.57 8.31
C ILE A 80 10.68 9.26 9.47
N ILE A 81 10.08 10.42 9.23
CA ILE A 81 9.33 11.18 10.23
C ILE A 81 8.11 10.38 10.67
N VAL A 82 7.36 9.82 9.72
CA VAL A 82 6.21 8.94 10.01
C VAL A 82 6.64 7.69 10.78
N PHE A 83 7.81 7.13 10.46
CA PHE A 83 8.37 5.99 11.19
C PHE A 83 8.69 6.35 12.65
N ILE A 84 9.24 7.53 12.91
CA ILE A 84 9.47 8.03 14.27
C ILE A 84 8.14 8.17 15.03
N PHE A 85 7.11 8.75 14.39
CA PHE A 85 5.78 8.86 15.01
C PHE A 85 5.17 7.51 15.38
N LEU A 86 5.41 6.47 14.59
CA LEU A 86 4.93 5.11 14.88
C LEU A 86 5.64 4.45 16.09
N LEU A 87 6.83 4.93 16.44
CA LEU A 87 7.63 4.43 17.57
C LEU A 87 7.40 5.22 18.87
N LEU A 88 6.84 6.43 18.78
CA LEU A 88 6.59 7.27 19.95
C LEU A 88 5.58 6.59 20.89
N PRO A 89 5.80 6.68 22.22
CA PRO A 89 4.79 6.24 23.17
C PRO A 89 3.54 7.12 23.06
N THR A 90 2.38 6.53 23.36
CA THR A 90 1.12 7.26 23.49
C THR A 90 1.26 8.35 24.55
N VAL A 91 0.69 9.52 24.28
CA VAL A 91 0.71 10.63 25.23
C VAL A 91 -0.39 10.39 26.26
N GLU A 92 -0.03 10.44 27.54
CA GLU A 92 -0.98 10.38 28.64
C GLU A 92 -1.50 11.79 28.93
N GLU A 93 -2.71 12.07 28.47
CA GLU A 93 -3.39 13.35 28.65
C GLU A 93 -4.60 13.18 29.58
N PRO A 94 -4.91 14.13 30.46
CA PRO A 94 -6.12 14.05 31.27
C PRO A 94 -7.35 13.94 30.35
N VAL A 95 -7.99 12.77 30.36
CA VAL A 95 -9.15 12.52 29.53
C VAL A 95 -10.35 13.29 30.07
N ARG A 96 -11.35 13.58 29.22
CA ARG A 96 -12.56 14.32 29.64
C ARG A 96 -13.34 13.68 30.80
N TRP A 97 -13.03 12.43 31.12
CA TRP A 97 -13.66 11.62 32.16
C TRP A 97 -12.83 11.50 33.44
N GLY A 98 -11.71 12.22 33.57
CA GLY A 98 -10.86 12.22 34.77
C GLY A 98 -9.42 11.78 34.50
N SER A 99 -8.77 11.21 35.51
CA SER A 99 -7.43 10.64 35.42
C SER A 99 -7.47 9.21 34.87
N TYR A 100 -6.33 8.72 34.37
CA TYR A 100 -6.19 7.31 34.02
C TYR A 100 -6.36 6.43 35.27
N LEU A 101 -6.92 5.24 35.07
CA LEU A 101 -7.19 4.26 36.14
C LEU A 101 -5.92 3.76 36.84
N PHE A 102 -4.75 3.95 36.21
CA PHE A 102 -3.44 3.54 36.71
C PHE A 102 -2.46 4.70 36.51
N THR A 103 -2.58 5.72 37.36
CA THR A 103 -1.49 6.67 37.62
C THR A 103 -0.95 6.33 39.00
N ASP A 104 0.33 5.97 39.07
CA ASP A 104 1.04 5.73 40.34
C ASP A 104 1.20 7.02 41.18
#